data_AF-A0A6G3XC42-F1
#
_entry.id   AF-A0A6G3XC42-F1
#
_cell.length_a   1.000
_cell.length_b   1.000
_cell.length_c   1.000
_cell.angle_alpha   90.00
_cell.angle_beta   90.00
_cell.angle_gamma   90.00
#
_symmetry.space_group_name_H-M   'P 1'
#
loop_
_entity.id
_entity.type
_entity.pdbx_description
1 polymer ?
#
loop_
_entity_poly.entity_id
_entity_poly.type
_entity_poly.pdbx_seq_one_letter_code
_entity_poly.pdbx_strand_id
1 'polypeptide(L)' 'MRKKTSAAVIGLAIAGVSVLATTSASSHGYTDSPISRQKLCANGTVTGCGNIQWEPQSVEGLKGFPAAGPADGKI' A
#
# COMPACT_ATOMS: atom_id res chain seq x y z
N MET A 1 26.83 29.61 -26.73
CA MET A 1 26.95 29.31 -25.28
C MET A 1 25.60 29.38 -24.55
N ARG A 2 24.89 30.52 -24.55
CA ARG A 2 23.60 30.72 -23.85
C ARG A 2 22.48 29.70 -24.15
N LYS A 3 22.33 29.27 -25.41
CA LYS A 3 21.31 28.26 -25.79
C LYS A 3 21.62 26.86 -25.21
N LYS A 4 22.91 26.50 -25.13
CA LYS A 4 23.36 25.22 -24.57
C LYS A 4 23.20 25.20 -23.05
N THR A 5 23.49 26.31 -22.38
CA THR A 5 23.28 26.46 -20.94
C THR A 5 21.79 26.43 -20.57
N SER A 6 20.91 27.09 -21.35
CA SER A 6 19.46 27.01 -21.11
C SER A 6 18.92 25.59 -21.28
N ALA A 7 19.35 24.87 -22.32
CA ALA A 7 18.94 23.47 -22.51
C ALA A 7 19.41 22.56 -21.37
N ALA A 8 20.64 22.75 -20.87
CA ALA A 8 21.17 21.99 -19.74
C ALA A 8 20.39 22.26 -18.44
N VAL A 9 20.05 23.52 -18.16
CA VAL A 9 19.26 23.90 -16.98
C VAL A 9 17.86 23.31 -17.04
N ILE A 10 17.20 23.37 -18.19
CA ILE A 10 15.87 22.77 -18.39
C ILE A 10 15.95 21.25 -18.23
N GLY A 11 16.96 20.61 -18.81
CA GLY A 11 17.17 19.16 -18.67
C GLY A 11 17.37 18.74 -17.22
N LEU A 12 18.18 19.47 -16.46
CA LEU A 12 18.39 19.23 -15.03
C LEU A 12 17.13 19.46 -14.21
N ALA A 13 16.35 20.49 -14.52
CA ALA A 13 15.09 20.78 -13.84
C ALA A 13 14.07 19.66 -14.07
N ILE A 14 13.91 19.20 -15.31
CA ILE A 14 13.02 18.07 -15.64
C ILE A 14 13.49 16.82 -14.89
N ALA A 15 14.77 16.47 -14.95
CA ALA A 15 15.31 15.30 -14.25
C ALA A 15 15.09 15.39 -12.73
N GLY A 16 15.30 16.57 -12.12
CA GLY A 16 15.07 16.80 -10.70
C GLY A 16 13.60 16.62 -10.30
N VAL A 17 12.66 17.13 -11.11
CA VAL A 17 11.21 16.95 -10.86
C VAL A 17 10.83 15.47 -10.98
N SER A 18 11.34 14.75 -11.98
CA SER A 18 11.03 13.32 -12.18
C SER A 18 11.40 12.44 -10.99
N VAL A 19 12.54 12.70 -10.36
CA VAL A 19 13.01 11.94 -9.18
C VAL A 19 12.10 12.20 -7.97
N LEU A 20 11.64 13.44 -7.80
CA LEU A 20 10.78 13.85 -6.69
C LEU A 20 9.30 13.47 -6.89
N ALA A 21 8.89 13.19 -8.12
CA ALA A 21 7.51 12.81 -8.47
C ALA A 21 7.18 11.33 -8.20
N THR A 22 8.03 10.59 -7.48
CA THR A 22 7.75 9.20 -7.12
C THR A 22 6.77 9.13 -5.95
N THR A 23 5.72 8.31 -6.09
CA THR A 23 4.77 8.03 -5.00
C THR A 23 5.02 6.64 -4.45
N SER A 24 4.78 6.46 -3.15
CA SER A 24 4.81 5.13 -2.54
C SER A 24 3.65 4.30 -3.09
N ALA A 25 3.93 3.15 -3.69
CA ALA A 25 2.89 2.21 -4.06
C ALA A 25 2.35 1.53 -2.79
N SER A 26 1.05 1.67 -2.51
CA SER A 26 0.39 0.90 -1.46
C SER A 26 0.08 -0.49 -2.00
N SER A 27 0.95 -1.47 -1.74
CA SER A 27 0.76 -2.86 -2.17
C SER A 27 -0.18 -3.66 -1.26
N HIS A 28 -0.52 -3.11 -0.10
CA HIS A 28 -1.38 -3.74 0.90
C HIS A 28 -2.80 -3.20 0.81
N GLY A 29 -3.79 -4.02 1.17
CA GLY A 29 -5.19 -3.64 1.08
C GLY A 29 -6.13 -4.53 1.88
N TYR A 30 -7.40 -4.13 1.89
CA TYR A 30 -8.51 -4.82 2.53
C TYR A 30 -9.79 -4.59 1.73
N THR A 31 -10.80 -5.44 1.90
CA THR A 31 -12.11 -5.24 1.28
C THR A 31 -12.94 -4.25 2.12
N ASP A 32 -13.42 -3.18 1.47
CA ASP A 32 -14.27 -2.15 2.10
C ASP A 32 -15.73 -2.22 1.65
N SER A 33 -16.01 -2.88 0.52
CA SER A 33 -17.37 -3.11 0.00
C SER A 33 -17.50 -4.50 -0.67
N PRO A 34 -18.11 -5.50 0.00
CA PRO A 34 -18.65 -5.44 1.36
C PRO A 34 -17.52 -5.26 2.40
N ILE A 35 -17.83 -4.59 3.50
CA ILE A 35 -16.85 -4.28 4.54
C ILE A 35 -16.30 -5.57 5.19
N SER A 36 -14.98 -5.69 5.26
CA SER A 36 -14.29 -6.84 5.85
C SER A 36 -14.25 -6.77 7.39
N ARG A 37 -13.97 -7.91 8.04
CA ARG A 37 -13.87 -8.00 9.52
C ARG A 37 -12.77 -7.10 10.07
N GLN A 38 -11.58 -7.12 9.47
CA GLN A 38 -10.45 -6.29 9.88
C GLN A 38 -10.74 -4.80 9.70
N LYS A 39 -11.54 -4.42 8.69
CA LYS A 39 -11.97 -3.03 8.51
C LYS A 39 -13.02 -2.61 9.54
N LEU A 40 -13.95 -3.50 9.92
CA LEU A 40 -14.86 -3.26 11.05
C LEU A 40 -14.11 -3.07 12.37
N CYS A 41 -13.03 -3.83 12.59
CA CYS A 41 -12.13 -3.64 13.73
C CYS A 41 -11.46 -2.27 13.68
N ALA A 42 -10.89 -1.89 12.53
CA ALA A 42 -10.23 -0.59 12.36
C ALA A 42 -11.19 0.60 12.49
N ASN A 43 -12.46 0.43 12.13
CA ASN A 43 -13.51 1.44 12.32
C ASN A 43 -14.04 1.50 13.77
N GLY A 44 -13.61 0.59 14.66
CA GLY A 44 -14.09 0.51 16.04
C GLY A 44 -15.50 -0.06 16.20
N THR A 45 -16.13 -0.54 15.11
CA THR A 45 -17.43 -1.23 15.18
C THR A 45 -17.34 -2.54 15.96
N VAL A 46 -16.21 -3.23 15.85
CA VAL A 46 -15.89 -4.45 16.61
C VAL A 46 -14.65 -4.18 17.47
N THR A 47 -14.72 -4.53 18.75
CA THR A 47 -13.62 -4.33 19.71
C THR A 47 -12.90 -5.65 20.00
N GLY A 48 -11.73 -5.58 20.63
CA GLY A 48 -10.96 -6.77 21.02
C GLY A 48 -10.22 -7.48 19.88
N CYS A 49 -9.97 -6.81 18.76
CA CYS A 49 -9.33 -7.41 17.59
C CYS A 49 -7.78 -7.50 17.68
N GLY A 50 -7.16 -7.03 18.77
CA GLY A 50 -5.71 -6.96 18.89
C GLY A 50 -5.09 -5.92 17.95
N ASN A 51 -3.90 -6.20 17.41
CA ASN A 51 -3.14 -5.21 16.62
C ASN A 51 -3.78 -4.87 15.27
N ILE A 52 -4.56 -5.78 14.68
CA ILE A 52 -5.09 -5.60 13.32
C ILE A 52 -6.03 -4.39 13.18
N GLN A 53 -6.57 -3.87 14.29
CA GLN A 53 -7.36 -2.64 14.29
C GLN A 53 -6.56 -1.41 13.79
N TRP A 54 -5.23 -1.43 13.89
CA TRP A 54 -4.36 -0.33 13.45
C TRP A 54 -3.85 -0.49 12.02
N GLU A 55 -3.98 -1.69 11.45
CA GLU A 55 -3.37 -2.04 10.17
C GLU A 55 -4.25 -3.03 9.39
N PRO A 56 -5.51 -2.67 9.05
CA PRO A 56 -6.43 -3.58 8.37
C PRO A 56 -5.90 -4.10 7.02
N GLN A 57 -4.96 -3.39 6.40
CA GLN A 57 -4.30 -3.80 5.16
C GLN A 57 -3.26 -4.93 5.31
N SER A 58 -2.90 -5.31 6.53
CA SER A 58 -1.77 -6.21 6.83
C SER A 58 -2.16 -7.68 7.05
N VAL A 59 -3.35 -8.12 6.66
CA VAL A 59 -3.75 -9.55 6.74
C VAL A 59 -3.15 -10.33 5.56
N GLU A 60 -1.82 -10.41 5.50
CA GLU A 60 -1.09 -11.13 4.45
C GLU A 60 -0.68 -12.54 4.91
N GLY A 61 -0.80 -13.51 4.01
CA GLY A 61 -0.41 -14.90 4.25
C GLY A 61 0.08 -15.59 2.97
N LEU A 62 0.50 -16.85 3.09
CA LEU A 62 0.96 -17.62 1.93
C LEU A 62 -0.16 -17.76 0.89
N LYS A 63 0.20 -17.66 -0.40
CA LYS A 63 -0.72 -17.87 -1.52
C LYS A 63 -1.00 -19.37 -1.76
N GLY A 64 -2.01 -19.65 -2.60
CA GLY A 64 -2.29 -21.00 -3.11
C GLY A 64 -3.44 -21.73 -2.42
N PHE A 65 -4.30 -21.00 -1.70
CA PHE A 65 -5.52 -21.57 -1.11
C PHE A 65 -6.41 -22.23 -2.18
N PRO A 66 -7.02 -23.40 -1.92
CA PRO A 66 -7.01 -24.16 -0.66
C PRO A 66 -5.88 -25.18 -0.51
N ALA A 67 -5.07 -25.43 -1.55
CA ALA A 67 -4.02 -26.46 -1.49
C ALA A 67 -2.80 -26.06 -0.64
N ALA A 68 -2.60 -24.75 -0.46
CA ALA A 68 -1.62 -24.14 0.42
C ALA A 68 -2.26 -22.94 1.15
N GLY A 69 -1.45 -22.08 1.77
CA GLY A 69 -1.95 -20.89 2.46
C GLY A 69 -2.07 -21.06 3.97
N PRO A 70 -2.91 -20.24 4.64
CA PRO A 70 -3.10 -20.36 6.08
C PRO A 70 -3.67 -21.73 6.46
N ALA A 71 -3.19 -22.27 7.58
CA ALA A 71 -3.72 -23.52 8.12
C ALA A 71 -5.15 -23.36 8.64
N ASP A 72 -5.86 -24.49 8.79
CA ASP A 72 -7.22 -24.48 9.34
C ASP A 72 -7.30 -23.80 10.70
N GLY A 73 -8.34 -22.96 10.89
CA GLY A 73 -8.51 -22.13 12.08
C GLY A 73 -7.53 -20.95 12.18
N LYS A 74 -6.85 -20.59 11.08
CA LYS A 74 -5.95 -19.43 10.95
C LYS A 74 -6.16 -18.64 9.65
N ILE A 75 -7.30 -18.81 8.98
CA ILE A 75 -7.74 -18.00 7.82
C ILE A 75 -8.37 -16.70 8.32
#